data_AF-A0A7V3U2B1-F1
#
_entry.id   AF-A0A7V3U2B1-F1
#
_cell.length_a   1.000
_cell.length_b   1.000
_cell.length_c   1.000
_cell.angle_alpha   90.00
_cell.angle_beta   90.00
_cell.angle_gamma   90.00
#
_symmetry.space_group_name_H-M   'P 1'
#
loop_
_entity.id
_entity.type
_entity.pdbx_description
1 polymer ?
#
loop_
_entity_poly.entity_id
_entity_poly.type
_entity_poly.pdbx_seq_one_letter_code
_entity_poly.pdbx_strand_id
1 'polypeptide(L)'
;MDDPRAPSGSDDADKQEWLARLEDVGDEPGYFKPLGNSHYAVLTEGSSTLLVTFETVESIRKNTEDEMPLGFELIAEKGWSHLGILSEGCTWFRSGSVYDYFDSLLDEGFFEEFDHVVFMGSGMCGYAAAAYSVAAPGCTVLVFNPQATLDPR
;
A
#
# COMPACT_ATOMS: atom_id res chain seq x y z
N MET A 1 -20.89 -28.99 12.16
CA MET A 1 -19.83 -28.44 13.03
C MET A 1 -19.26 -27.30 12.23
N ASP A 2 -19.92 -26.14 12.35
CA ASP A 2 -19.64 -24.94 11.56
C ASP A 2 -18.29 -24.35 11.98
N ASP A 3 -17.49 -23.99 10.98
CA ASP A 3 -16.21 -23.32 11.18
C ASP A 3 -16.46 -21.85 11.56
N PRO A 4 -16.09 -21.39 12.76
CA PRO A 4 -16.36 -20.04 13.25
C PRO A 4 -15.47 -18.96 12.60
N ARG A 5 -14.75 -19.27 11.51
CA ARG A 5 -13.87 -18.33 10.79
C ARG A 5 -14.22 -18.11 9.32
N ALA A 6 -15.38 -18.59 8.85
CA ALA A 6 -15.88 -18.11 7.57
C ALA A 6 -16.27 -16.62 7.72
N PRO A 7 -15.70 -15.69 6.93
CA PRO A 7 -16.16 -14.30 6.96
C PRO A 7 -17.66 -14.28 6.69
N SER A 8 -18.43 -13.63 7.57
CA SER A 8 -19.87 -13.46 7.36
C SER A 8 -20.09 -12.59 6.13
N GLY A 9 -21.14 -12.86 5.35
CA GLY A 9 -21.42 -12.10 4.11
C GLY A 9 -21.63 -10.59 4.30
N SER A 10 -21.71 -10.09 5.54
CA SER A 10 -21.67 -8.67 5.88
C SER A 10 -20.28 -8.06 5.81
N ASP A 11 -19.24 -8.78 6.27
CA ASP A 11 -17.86 -8.26 6.31
C ASP A 11 -17.29 -8.12 4.90
N ASP A 12 -17.66 -9.04 4.00
CA ASP A 12 -17.29 -8.94 2.58
C ASP A 12 -18.00 -7.77 1.90
N ALA A 13 -19.28 -7.50 2.20
CA ALA A 13 -20.02 -6.37 1.63
C ALA A 13 -19.47 -5.03 2.12
N ASP A 14 -19.23 -4.88 3.42
CA ASP A 14 -18.64 -3.68 4.03
C ASP A 14 -17.23 -3.43 3.49
N LYS A 15 -16.46 -4.49 3.25
CA LYS A 15 -15.14 -4.41 2.61
C LYS A 15 -15.23 -3.94 1.16
N GLN A 16 -16.15 -4.50 0.37
CA GLN A 16 -16.33 -4.05 -1.02
C GLN A 16 -16.78 -2.60 -1.08
N GLU A 17 -17.63 -2.15 -0.16
CA GLU A 17 -18.05 -0.76 -0.05
C GLU A 17 -16.88 0.16 0.35
N TRP A 18 -16.02 -0.27 1.28
CA TRP A 18 -14.81 0.48 1.63
C TRP A 18 -13.80 0.54 0.47
N LEU A 19 -13.60 -0.55 -0.26
CA LEU A 19 -12.76 -0.57 -1.46
C LEU A 19 -13.33 0.35 -2.56
N ALA A 20 -14.65 0.35 -2.75
CA ALA A 20 -15.31 1.27 -3.67
C ALA A 20 -15.16 2.73 -3.24
N ARG A 21 -15.18 3.03 -1.93
CA ARG A 21 -14.90 4.37 -1.42
C ARG A 21 -13.45 4.79 -1.65
N LEU A 22 -12.48 3.88 -1.54
CA LEU A 22 -11.09 4.16 -1.92
C LEU A 22 -10.94 4.41 -3.42
N GLU A 23 -11.71 3.71 -4.26
CA GLU A 23 -11.78 3.95 -5.70
C GLU A 23 -12.37 5.33 -6.00
N ASP A 24 -13.45 5.74 -5.32
CA ASP A 24 -14.08 7.06 -5.48
C ASP A 24 -13.21 8.23 -4.99
N VAL A 25 -12.34 8.01 -4.01
CA VAL A 25 -11.33 9.02 -3.61
C VAL A 25 -10.25 9.21 -4.69
N GLY A 26 -10.09 8.23 -5.59
CA GLY A 26 -9.23 8.28 -6.77
C GLY A 26 -9.80 9.01 -7.99
N ASP A 27 -10.85 9.84 -7.84
CA ASP A 27 -11.37 10.71 -8.92
C ASP A 27 -10.51 11.99 -9.13
N GLU A 28 -9.44 12.17 -8.35
CA GLU A 28 -8.24 12.94 -8.76
C GLU A 28 -7.32 12.02 -9.57
N PRO A 29 -6.60 12.51 -10.60
CA PRO A 29 -5.95 11.63 -11.59
C PRO A 29 -5.14 10.52 -10.90
N GLY A 30 -5.45 9.26 -11.17
CA GLY A 30 -4.95 8.11 -10.41
C GLY A 30 -5.60 6.78 -10.79
N TYR A 31 -5.34 5.71 -10.02
CA TYR A 31 -6.01 4.41 -10.20
C TYR A 31 -6.08 3.54 -8.94
N PHE A 32 -7.02 2.60 -8.95
CA PHE A 32 -7.09 1.47 -8.03
C PHE A 32 -6.92 0.14 -8.78
N LYS A 33 -6.05 -0.76 -8.30
CA LYS A 33 -5.74 -2.04 -8.97
C LYS A 33 -5.63 -3.19 -7.97
N PRO A 34 -6.47 -4.24 -8.07
CA PRO A 34 -6.26 -5.49 -7.34
C PRO A 34 -4.98 -6.21 -7.77
N LEU A 35 -4.21 -6.71 -6.81
CA LEU A 35 -2.95 -7.44 -7.01
C LEU A 35 -3.09 -8.88 -6.50
N GLY A 36 -3.79 -9.72 -7.25
CA GLY A 36 -4.15 -11.07 -6.79
C GLY A 36 -5.28 -11.01 -5.76
N ASN A 37 -5.23 -11.89 -4.75
CA ASN A 37 -6.39 -12.13 -3.87
C ASN A 37 -6.37 -11.33 -2.56
N SER A 38 -5.23 -10.74 -2.18
CA SER A 38 -5.05 -10.17 -0.84
C SER A 38 -4.25 -8.88 -0.84
N HIS A 39 -4.08 -8.25 -2.01
CA HIS A 39 -3.30 -7.03 -2.16
C HIS A 39 -3.98 -6.07 -3.14
N TYR A 40 -3.72 -4.79 -2.96
CA TYR A 40 -4.22 -3.71 -3.80
C TYR A 40 -3.15 -2.64 -3.97
N ALA A 41 -3.11 -2.02 -5.14
CA ALA A 41 -2.36 -0.80 -5.39
C ALA A 41 -3.33 0.36 -5.56
N VAL A 42 -3.03 1.49 -4.93
CA VAL A 42 -3.77 2.74 -5.04
C VAL A 42 -2.78 3.82 -5.43
N LEU A 43 -2.99 4.44 -6.59
CA LEU A 43 -2.20 5.57 -7.07
C LEU A 43 -3.06 6.83 -7.02
N THR A 44 -2.52 7.90 -6.44
CA THR A 44 -3.03 9.26 -6.56
C THR A 44 -1.91 10.12 -7.15
N GLU A 45 -2.18 10.79 -8.26
CA GLU A 45 -1.22 11.69 -8.90
C GLU A 45 -1.30 13.09 -8.27
N GLY A 46 -0.13 13.71 -8.12
CA GLY A 46 0.02 15.04 -7.58
C GLY A 46 1.28 15.69 -8.14
N SER A 47 2.14 16.18 -7.25
CA SER A 47 3.45 16.74 -7.62
C SER A 47 4.51 15.65 -7.89
N SER A 48 5.70 16.08 -8.32
CA SER A 48 6.86 15.22 -8.62
C SER A 48 7.52 14.58 -7.39
N THR A 49 6.90 14.67 -6.21
CA THR A 49 7.29 13.88 -5.03
C THR A 49 6.33 12.71 -4.88
N LEU A 50 6.86 11.49 -4.90
CA LEU A 50 6.11 10.25 -4.71
C LEU A 50 6.32 9.71 -3.29
N LEU A 51 5.23 9.57 -2.55
CA LEU A 51 5.19 8.77 -1.33
C LEU A 51 4.72 7.35 -1.67
N VAL A 52 5.52 6.34 -1.34
CA VAL A 52 5.15 4.92 -1.46
C VAL A 52 4.87 4.38 -0.06
N THR A 53 3.65 3.95 0.23
CA THR A 53 3.30 3.36 1.53
C THR A 53 2.97 1.88 1.42
N PHE A 54 3.30 1.13 2.46
CA PHE A 54 2.83 -0.24 2.65
C PHE A 54 1.93 -0.27 3.88
N GLU A 55 0.73 -0.80 3.74
CA GLU A 55 -0.29 -0.72 4.80
C GLU A 55 -1.17 -1.98 4.82
N THR A 56 -1.76 -2.30 5.97
CA THR A 56 -2.75 -3.38 6.03
C THR A 56 -4.14 -2.80 6.14
N VAL A 57 -5.12 -3.45 5.52
CA VAL A 57 -6.54 -3.04 5.58
C VAL A 57 -7.00 -2.93 7.04
N GLU A 58 -6.56 -3.85 7.90
CA GLU A 58 -6.89 -3.83 9.33
C GLU A 58 -6.28 -2.63 10.06
N SER A 59 -5.06 -2.22 9.69
CA SER A 59 -4.42 -1.03 10.27
C SER A 59 -5.17 0.24 9.86
N ILE A 60 -5.57 0.33 8.59
CA ILE A 60 -6.30 1.49 8.08
C ILE A 60 -7.64 1.64 8.79
N ARG A 61 -8.46 0.58 8.79
CA ARG A 61 -9.78 0.56 9.43
C ARG A 61 -9.74 0.79 10.94
N LYS A 62 -8.65 0.41 11.61
CA LYS A 62 -8.54 0.53 13.08
C LYS A 62 -8.02 1.89 13.53
N ASN A 63 -7.12 2.51 12.77
CA ASN A 63 -6.29 3.59 13.29
C ASN A 63 -6.52 4.95 12.63
N THR A 64 -7.43 5.06 11.67
CA THR A 64 -7.73 6.33 10.98
C THR A 64 -9.20 6.69 11.16
N GLU A 65 -9.47 7.96 11.50
CA GLU A 65 -10.85 8.43 11.77
C GLU A 65 -11.71 8.36 10.50
N ASP A 66 -11.09 8.52 9.33
CA ASP A 66 -11.73 8.48 8.01
C ASP A 66 -11.56 7.12 7.29
N GLU A 67 -10.96 6.11 7.93
CA GLU A 67 -10.62 4.81 7.32
C GLU A 67 -9.73 4.91 6.06
N MET A 68 -8.84 5.91 6.02
CA MET A 68 -7.93 6.18 4.90
C MET A 68 -6.49 5.74 5.20
N PRO A 69 -5.70 5.35 4.19
CA PRO A 69 -4.28 5.06 4.37
C PRO A 69 -3.52 6.23 5.01
N LEU A 70 -2.51 5.96 5.85
CA LEU A 70 -1.69 6.97 6.51
C LEU A 70 -1.06 7.95 5.51
N GLY A 71 -0.79 7.48 4.28
CA GLY A 71 -0.32 8.33 3.18
C GLY A 71 -1.28 9.48 2.85
N PHE A 72 -2.60 9.27 2.95
CA PHE A 72 -3.63 10.23 2.51
C PHE A 72 -3.60 11.54 3.26
N GLU A 73 -3.42 11.53 4.58
CA GLU A 73 -3.31 12.77 5.37
C GLU A 73 -2.07 13.58 4.99
N LEU A 74 -0.94 12.90 4.74
CA LEU A 74 0.31 13.54 4.31
C LEU A 74 0.20 14.14 2.89
N ILE A 75 -0.53 13.48 2.01
CA ILE A 75 -0.75 13.94 0.63
C ILE A 75 -1.70 15.12 0.59
N ALA A 76 -2.81 15.06 1.32
CA ALA A 76 -3.82 16.12 1.34
C ALA A 76 -3.22 17.48 1.75
N GLU A 77 -2.23 17.48 2.65
CA GLU A 77 -1.57 18.72 3.07
C GLU A 77 -0.49 19.21 2.09
N LYS A 78 0.15 18.33 1.31
CA LYS A 78 1.35 18.64 0.51
C LYS A 78 1.16 18.55 -1.01
N GLY A 79 0.08 17.94 -1.49
CA GLY A 79 -0.18 17.68 -2.92
C GLY A 79 0.85 16.74 -3.56
N TRP A 80 1.34 15.75 -2.83
CA TRP A 80 2.31 14.76 -3.33
C TRP A 80 1.62 13.65 -4.11
N SER A 81 2.31 13.05 -5.08
CA SER A 81 1.84 11.78 -5.65
C SER A 81 2.00 10.68 -4.60
N HIS A 82 1.15 9.65 -4.67
CA HIS A 82 1.19 8.53 -3.74
C HIS A 82 0.86 7.21 -4.36
N LEU A 83 1.66 6.22 -4.02
CA LEU A 83 1.43 4.82 -4.32
C LEU A 83 1.28 4.03 -3.02
N GLY A 84 0.04 3.69 -2.66
CA GLY A 84 -0.29 2.82 -1.54
C GLY A 84 -0.36 1.36 -1.96
N ILE A 85 0.42 0.51 -1.32
CA ILE A 85 0.34 -0.96 -1.45
C ILE A 85 -0.33 -1.52 -0.20
N LEU A 86 -1.54 -2.03 -0.38
CA LEU A 86 -2.37 -2.54 0.71
C LEU A 86 -2.31 -4.05 0.75
N SER A 87 -2.31 -4.63 1.95
CA SER A 87 -2.50 -6.07 2.14
C SER A 87 -3.65 -6.40 3.08
N GLU A 88 -4.32 -7.50 2.83
CA GLU A 88 -5.18 -8.16 3.81
C GLU A 88 -4.38 -9.18 4.59
N GLY A 89 -4.33 -9.00 5.91
CA GLY A 89 -3.59 -9.87 6.82
C GLY A 89 -2.07 -9.79 6.67
N CYS A 90 -1.41 -10.75 7.33
CA CYS A 90 0.05 -10.82 7.45
C CYS A 90 0.67 -11.54 6.24
N THR A 91 0.78 -10.84 5.12
CA THR A 91 1.29 -11.40 3.85
C THR A 91 2.78 -11.16 3.61
N TRP A 92 3.38 -10.28 4.42
CA TRP A 92 4.74 -9.74 4.24
C TRP A 92 4.99 -9.06 2.89
N PHE A 93 3.92 -8.81 2.11
CA PHE A 93 4.00 -8.30 0.74
C PHE A 93 4.93 -9.15 -0.13
N ARG A 94 4.93 -10.48 0.05
CA ARG A 94 5.77 -11.41 -0.73
C ARG A 94 4.98 -12.25 -1.73
N SER A 95 3.76 -11.86 -2.05
CA SER A 95 2.97 -12.53 -3.09
C SER A 95 3.58 -12.25 -4.46
N GLY A 96 3.49 -13.24 -5.35
CA GLY A 96 3.98 -13.11 -6.73
C GLY A 96 3.35 -11.90 -7.45
N SER A 97 2.06 -11.65 -7.23
CA SER A 97 1.34 -10.52 -7.83
C SER A 97 1.88 -9.14 -7.42
N VAL A 98 2.45 -9.02 -6.22
CA VAL A 98 3.09 -7.75 -5.80
C VAL A 98 4.47 -7.61 -6.45
N TYR A 99 5.23 -8.70 -6.59
CA TYR A 99 6.48 -8.66 -7.36
C TYR A 99 6.23 -8.29 -8.83
N ASP A 100 5.31 -8.98 -9.51
CA ASP A 100 4.97 -8.73 -10.91
C ASP A 100 4.54 -7.27 -11.14
N TYR A 101 3.83 -6.68 -10.17
CA TYR A 101 3.43 -5.29 -10.20
C TYR A 101 4.61 -4.33 -10.13
N PHE A 102 5.54 -4.52 -9.20
CA PHE A 102 6.76 -3.69 -9.11
C PHE A 102 7.68 -3.90 -10.32
N ASP A 103 7.76 -5.11 -10.87
CA ASP A 103 8.50 -5.39 -12.10
C ASP A 103 7.91 -4.60 -13.27
N SER A 104 6.57 -4.53 -13.38
CA SER A 104 5.91 -3.73 -14.41
C SER A 104 6.17 -2.22 -14.23
N LEU A 105 6.12 -1.70 -13.00
CA LEU A 105 6.46 -0.29 -12.72
C LEU A 105 7.91 0.03 -13.12
N LEU A 106 8.83 -0.90 -12.89
CA LEU A 106 10.24 -0.77 -13.29
C LEU A 106 10.40 -0.79 -14.81
N ASP A 107 9.78 -1.74 -15.49
CA ASP A 107 9.83 -1.87 -16.95
C ASP A 107 9.25 -0.63 -17.65
N GLU A 108 8.25 0.00 -17.04
CA GLU A 108 7.61 1.23 -17.53
C GLU A 108 8.39 2.51 -17.16
N GLY A 109 9.42 2.42 -16.31
CA GLY A 109 10.19 3.58 -15.86
C GLY A 109 9.42 4.50 -14.90
N PHE A 110 8.37 4.01 -14.25
CA PHE A 110 7.44 4.79 -13.42
C PHE A 110 8.16 5.68 -12.39
N PHE A 111 9.15 5.13 -11.67
CA PHE A 111 9.85 5.87 -10.63
C PHE A 111 10.76 6.98 -11.16
N GLU A 112 11.11 6.96 -12.45
CA GLU A 112 11.95 7.99 -13.09
C GLU A 112 11.18 9.29 -13.35
N GLU A 113 9.85 9.27 -13.26
CA GLU A 113 8.99 10.45 -13.43
C GLU A 113 9.00 11.39 -12.21
N PHE A 114 9.57 10.95 -11.08
CA PHE A 114 9.55 11.67 -9.81
C PHE A 114 10.94 12.18 -9.41
N ASP A 115 11.00 13.43 -8.95
CA ASP A 115 12.23 14.04 -8.42
C ASP A 115 12.64 13.44 -7.07
N HIS A 116 11.63 13.07 -6.27
CA HIS A 116 11.79 12.56 -4.93
C HIS A 116 10.86 11.36 -4.70
N VAL A 117 11.43 10.23 -4.28
CA VAL A 117 10.67 9.04 -3.90
C VAL A 117 10.92 8.71 -2.42
N VAL A 118 9.86 8.49 -1.67
CA VAL A 118 9.93 8.13 -0.23
C VAL A 118 9.16 6.84 0.00
N PHE A 119 9.84 5.80 0.50
CA PHE A 119 9.19 4.57 0.94
C PHE A 119 8.90 4.62 2.45
N MET A 120 7.67 4.32 2.86
CA MET A 120 7.24 4.39 4.25
C MET A 120 6.46 3.16 4.70
N GLY A 121 6.69 2.73 5.94
CA GLY A 121 5.91 1.66 6.57
C GLY A 121 6.29 1.37 8.02
N SER A 122 5.44 0.63 8.73
CA SER A 122 5.66 0.20 10.13
C SER A 122 5.58 -1.31 10.30
N GLY A 123 6.44 -1.91 11.14
CA GLY A 123 6.42 -3.35 11.43
C GLY A 123 6.68 -4.21 10.17
N MET A 124 5.72 -5.08 9.84
CA MET A 124 5.71 -5.83 8.58
C MET A 124 5.75 -4.92 7.35
N CYS A 125 5.02 -3.82 7.38
CA CYS A 125 5.02 -2.85 6.29
C CYS A 125 6.35 -2.08 6.21
N GLY A 126 7.03 -1.89 7.34
CA GLY A 126 8.37 -1.31 7.37
C GLY A 126 9.40 -2.24 6.71
N TYR A 127 9.26 -3.55 6.91
CA TYR A 127 10.03 -4.54 6.15
C TYR A 127 9.77 -4.42 4.64
N ALA A 128 8.50 -4.33 4.23
CA ALA A 128 8.16 -4.21 2.81
C ALA A 128 8.70 -2.91 2.18
N ALA A 129 8.51 -1.76 2.84
CA ALA A 129 9.06 -0.49 2.40
C ALA A 129 10.58 -0.55 2.19
N ALA A 130 11.32 -1.18 3.11
CA ALA A 130 12.75 -1.39 2.94
C ALA A 130 13.07 -2.35 1.78
N ALA A 131 12.35 -3.47 1.67
CA ALA A 131 12.60 -4.48 0.64
C ALA A 131 12.35 -3.98 -0.78
N TYR A 132 11.30 -3.18 -0.99
CA TYR A 132 10.91 -2.65 -2.30
C TYR A 132 11.59 -1.32 -2.66
N SER A 133 12.28 -0.66 -1.72
CA SER A 133 13.02 0.59 -1.98
C SER A 133 14.06 0.49 -3.10
N VAL A 134 14.55 -0.72 -3.39
CA VAL A 134 15.46 -1.00 -4.51
C VAL A 134 14.86 -0.65 -5.87
N ALA A 135 13.54 -0.56 -5.98
CA ALA A 135 12.85 -0.18 -7.21
C ALA A 135 13.07 1.30 -7.59
N ALA A 136 13.46 2.16 -6.64
CA ALA A 136 13.79 3.55 -6.91
C ALA A 136 15.16 3.90 -6.28
N PRO A 137 16.27 3.70 -7.02
CA PRO A 137 17.61 4.03 -6.53
C PRO A 137 17.72 5.50 -6.09
N GLY A 138 18.25 5.74 -4.88
CA GLY A 138 18.38 7.09 -4.32
C GLY A 138 17.15 7.59 -3.57
N CYS A 139 16.10 6.77 -3.42
CA CYS A 139 14.95 7.10 -2.59
C CYS A 139 15.31 7.26 -1.11
N THR A 140 14.41 7.91 -0.38
CA THR A 140 14.43 7.95 1.09
C THR A 140 13.56 6.84 1.65
N VAL A 141 14.01 6.18 2.73
CA VAL A 141 13.24 5.13 3.39
C VAL A 141 12.96 5.54 4.84
N LEU A 142 11.68 5.73 5.19
CA LEU A 142 11.22 6.07 6.54
C LEU A 142 10.43 4.91 7.14
N VAL A 143 11.07 4.12 7.99
CA VAL A 143 10.46 2.89 8.54
C VAL A 143 10.46 2.86 10.05
N PHE A 144 9.35 2.41 10.63
CA PHE A 144 9.13 2.37 12.08
C PHE A 144 9.07 0.93 12.57
N ASN A 145 9.92 0.58 13.53
CA ASN A 145 10.02 -0.78 14.09
C ASN A 145 10.02 -1.89 13.00
N PRO A 146 10.82 -1.78 11.93
CA PRO A 146 10.79 -2.79 10.87
C PRO A 146 11.31 -4.13 11.38
N GLN A 147 10.66 -5.21 10.97
CA GLN A 147 11.21 -6.55 11.16
C GLN A 147 12.42 -6.70 10.24
N ALA A 148 13.62 -6.91 10.79
CA ALA A 148 14.86 -6.98 9.98
C ALA A 148 14.98 -8.28 9.16
N THR A 149 14.47 -9.39 9.71
CA THR A 149 14.53 -10.72 9.07
C THR A 149 13.25 -11.50 9.34
N LEU A 150 12.82 -12.29 8.34
CA LEU A 150 11.75 -13.27 8.47
C LEU A 150 12.28 -14.67 8.79
N ASP A 151 13.61 -14.84 8.84
CA ASP A 151 14.21 -16.04 9.38
C ASP A 151 14.14 -15.97 10.92
N PRO A 152 13.39 -16.87 11.58
CA PRO A 152 13.27 -16.88 13.03
C PRO A 152 14.51 -17.48 13.74
N ARG A 153 15.54 -17.89 13.00
CA ARG A 153 16.72 -18.59 13.53
C ARG A 153 17.89 -17.67 13.86
#